data_AF-A0A2V5YCC9-F1
#
_entry.id   AF-A0A2V5YCC9-F1
#
_cell.length_a   1.000
_cell.length_b   1.000
_cell.length_c   1.000
_cell.angle_alpha   90.00
_cell.angle_beta   90.00
_cell.angle_gamma   90.00
#
_symmetry.space_group_name_H-M   'P 1'
#
loop_
_entity.id
_entity.type
_entity.pdbx_description
1 polymer ?
#
loop_
_entity_poly.entity_id
_entity_poly.type
_entity_poly.pdbx_seq_one_letter_code
_entity_poly.pdbx_strand_id
1 'polypeptide(L)' 'VLFSPIFGRIDPRQIVEWILTDKLNVRFQLQMHKFIWSPTQRGV' A
#
# COMPACT_ATOMS: atom_id res chain seq x y z
N VAL A 1 -6.87 4.56 11.67
CA VAL A 1 -6.94 3.30 10.90
C VAL A 1 -5.91 3.34 9.78
N LEU A 2 -5.17 2.26 9.53
CA LEU A 2 -4.15 2.15 8.48
C LEU A 2 -4.72 1.40 7.28
N PHE A 3 -4.47 1.90 6.07
CA PHE A 3 -4.90 1.30 4.81
C PHE A 3 -3.67 0.96 3.97
N SER A 4 -3.62 -0.27 3.43
CA SER A 4 -2.58 -0.69 2.50
C SER A 4 -3.19 -1.51 1.35
N PRO A 5 -2.65 -1.41 0.12
CA PRO A 5 -3.13 -2.20 -1.00
C PRO A 5 -2.75 -3.67 -0.84
N ILE A 6 -3.57 -4.57 -1.40
CA ILE A 6 -3.19 -5.98 -1.56
C ILE A 6 -2.12 -6.04 -2.65
N PHE A 7 -0.89 -6.37 -2.26
CA PHE A 7 0.26 -6.36 -3.16
C PHE A 7 0.02 -7.24 -4.40
N GLY A 8 0.33 -6.69 -5.58
CA GLY A 8 0.18 -7.39 -6.86
C GLY A 8 -1.26 -7.61 -7.33
N ARG A 9 -2.28 -7.17 -6.58
CA ARG A 9 -3.70 -7.28 -6.96
C ARG A 9 -4.39 -5.93 -7.12
N ILE A 10 -4.00 -4.94 -6.32
CA ILE A 10 -4.57 -3.59 -6.39
C ILE A 10 -3.42 -2.60 -6.54
N ASP A 11 -3.54 -1.69 -7.51
CA ASP A 11 -2.60 -0.60 -7.68
C ASP A 11 -2.71 0.36 -6.46
N PRO A 12 -1.60 0.67 -5.77
CA PRO A 12 -1.55 1.70 -4.73
C PRO A 12 -2.28 3.01 -5.11
N ARG A 13 -2.16 3.44 -6.36
CA ARG A 13 -2.77 4.67 -6.86
C ARG A 13 -4.29 4.65 -6.74
N GLN A 14 -4.91 3.51 -7.06
CA GLN A 14 -6.37 3.35 -7.01
C GLN A 14 -6.91 3.58 -5.60
N ILE A 15 -6.22 3.05 -4.57
CA ILE A 15 -6.62 3.27 -3.17
C ILE A 15 -6.48 4.74 -2.78
N VAL A 16 -5.40 5.40 -3.19
CA VAL A 16 -5.18 6.82 -2.90
C VAL A 16 -6.27 7.68 -3.55
N GLU A 17 -6.65 7.38 -4.79
CA GLU A 17 -7.74 8.07 -5.49
C GLU A 17 -9.07 7.95 -4.74
N TRP A 18 -9.41 6.77 -4.20
CA TRP A 18 -10.62 6.61 -3.37
C TRP A 18 -10.55 7.39 -2.07
N ILE A 19 -9.42 7.36 -1.36
CA ILE A 19 -9.23 8.10 -0.11
C ILE A 19 -9.44 9.60 -0.33
N LEU A 20 -8.89 10.15 -1.41
CA LEU A 20 -9.02 11.57 -1.76
C LEU A 20 -10.45 11.93 -2.18
N THR A 21 -11.07 11.09 -3.02
CA THR A 21 -12.42 11.33 -3.55
C THR A 21 -13.46 11.31 -2.44
N ASP A 22 -13.40 10.30 -1.56
CA ASP A 22 -14.37 10.09 -0.50
C ASP A 22 -14.00 10.83 0.80
N LYS A 23 -12.86 11.53 0.81
CA LYS A 23 -12.31 12.27 1.97
C LYS A 23 -12.22 11.41 3.23
N LEU A 24 -11.75 10.17 3.07
CA LEU A 24 -11.68 9.22 4.17
C LEU A 24 -10.61 9.66 5.19
N ASN A 25 -10.96 9.66 6.48
CA ASN A 25 -10.02 9.94 7.57
C ASN A 25 -9.17 8.70 7.91
N VAL A 26 -8.33 8.29 6.97
CA VAL A 26 -7.44 7.14 7.07
C VAL A 26 -6.02 7.52 6.68
N ARG A 27 -5.04 6.74 7.16
CA ARG A 27 -3.64 6.91 6.76
C ARG A 27 -3.27 5.81 5.78
N PHE A 28 -2.88 6.22 4.57
CA PHE A 28 -2.34 5.31 3.58
C PHE A 28 -0.92 4.88 3.96
N GLN A 29 -0.64 3.58 3.84
CA GLN A 29 0.66 2.98 4.11
C GLN A 29 1.01 1.97 3.01
N LEU A 30 2.15 2.18 2.37
CA LEU A 30 2.72 1.20 1.43
C LEU A 30 3.38 0.05 2.20
N GLN A 31 3.27 -1.16 1.64
CA GLN A 31 4.05 -2.31 2.07
C GLN A 31 5.49 -2.18 1.57
N MET A 32 6.26 -1.22 2.11
CA MET A 32 7.60 -0.84 1.63
C MET A 32 8.53 -2.04 1.41
N HIS A 33 8.42 -3.07 2.25
CA HIS A 33 9.23 -4.26 2.16
C HIS A 33 9.07 -5.04 0.85
N LYS A 34 7.92 -4.90 0.17
CA LYS A 34 7.67 -5.50 -1.15
C LYS A 34 8.31 -4.73 -2.31
N PHE A 35 8.74 -3.49 -2.08
CA PHE A 35 9.37 -2.62 -3.08
C PHE A 35 10.88 -2.51 -2.90
N ILE A 36 11.36 -2.57 -1.66
CA ILE A 36 12.78 -2.39 -1.34
C ILE A 36 13.55 -3.71 -1.47
N TRP A 37 12.96 -4.82 -1.04
CA TRP A 37 13.66 -6.11 -0.99
C TRP A 37 13.14 -7.10 -2.02
N SER A 38 14.05 -7.90 -2.55
CA SER A 38 13.69 -9.03 -3.40
C SER A 38 12.83 -10.04 -2.63
N PRO A 39 11.83 -10.69 -3.24
CA PRO A 39 11.00 -11.71 -2.58
C PRO A 39 11.80 -12.87 -1.97
N THR A 40 13.02 -13.11 -2.46
CA THR A 40 13.89 -14.19 -2.00
C THR A 40 14.84 -13.77 -0.87
N GLN A 41 14.85 -12.49 -0.50
CA GLN A 41 15.74 -11.94 0.53
C GLN A 41 15.19 -12.27 1.93
N ARG A 42 16.02 -12.90 2.77
CA ARG A 42 15.68 -13.27 4.16
C ARG A 42 16.35 -12.31 5.14
N GLY A 43 15.68 -12.02 6.26
CA GLY A 43 16.24 -11.21 7.37
C GLY A 43 16.09 -9.69 7.19
N VAL A 44 14.99 -9.26 6.57
CA VAL A 44 14.63 -7.85 6.36
C VAL A 44 13.35 -7.49 7.09
#